data_AF-A0A9P7BPN5-F1
#
_entry.id   AF-A0A9P7BPN5-F1
#
_cell.length_a   1.000
_cell.length_b   1.000
_cell.length_c   1.000
_cell.angle_alpha   90.00
_cell.angle_beta   90.00
_cell.angle_gamma   90.00
#
_symmetry.space_group_name_H-M   'P 1'
#
loop_
_entity.id
_entity.type
_entity.pdbx_description
1 polymer ?
#
loop_
_entity_poly.entity_id
_entity_poly.type
_entity_poly.pdbx_seq_one_letter_code
_entity_poly.pdbx_strand_id
1 'polypeptide(L)'
;MSQSNYKNSLPQPQESDNTSSSVTTVERIETISFEDAKAIIAEDMRTVHSLNKYSNYLSRFKRDVYESMEAPLTYETHLQHLLALSDIMYIEKNLFYPGLQSYFDEPIETIRQNMYNTFGFNQLNQKFPIDTMMTLINITTDLNRGTMSRILAESKILALIIDNTDQIMIRLLQCVKSMVDLLPLTNQKKESKEFELCTRYLQPCFQKLFDCDQDQLIFKWLNTNCFLDADADPNKNRPDGVVENDLMAIGYFEVKPIKHTKNHRKINMDLHRLCTFLKAGTINFNRKHMFQIMAVGTNIQFNISEAMEDILMVAELDCIRFPLSLDELPQLVPYLDRLYHVVDVIHKLCYTSNAFRVEESF
;
A
#
# COMPACT_ATOMS: atom_id res chain seq x y z
N MET A 1 66.12 3.70 -40.71
CA MET A 1 65.41 3.54 -39.43
C MET A 1 64.09 2.84 -39.75
N SER A 2 64.08 1.51 -39.88
CA SER A 2 64.01 0.51 -38.80
C SER A 2 62.61 0.41 -38.16
N GLN A 3 61.90 -0.67 -38.55
CA GLN A 3 61.04 -1.58 -37.76
C GLN A 3 59.73 -1.00 -37.17
N SER A 4 58.53 -1.40 -37.64
CA SER A 4 57.82 -2.70 -37.57
C SER A 4 57.23 -3.03 -36.19
N ASN A 5 55.90 -3.15 -36.11
CA ASN A 5 55.16 -4.36 -35.70
C ASN A 5 53.76 -3.98 -35.19
N TYR A 6 52.71 -4.55 -35.80
CA TYR A 6 51.70 -5.32 -35.06
C TYR A 6 51.08 -6.35 -36.01
N LYS A 7 51.18 -7.61 -35.59
CA LYS A 7 50.78 -8.82 -36.31
C LYS A 7 49.26 -9.04 -36.20
N ASN A 8 48.66 -9.45 -37.31
CA ASN A 8 47.43 -10.24 -37.35
C ASN A 8 47.69 -11.68 -36.90
N SER A 9 46.73 -12.28 -36.21
CA SER A 9 46.46 -13.71 -36.29
C SER A 9 45.04 -14.01 -35.81
N LEU A 10 44.19 -14.46 -36.74
CA LEU A 10 42.98 -15.24 -36.44
C LEU A 10 43.35 -16.59 -35.83
N PRO A 11 42.40 -17.24 -35.13
CA PRO A 11 42.05 -18.61 -35.54
C PRO A 11 40.54 -18.84 -35.78
N GLN A 12 40.30 -19.94 -36.48
CA GLN A 12 39.06 -20.47 -37.08
C GLN A 12 38.10 -21.19 -36.10
N PRO A 13 36.89 -21.61 -36.57
CA PRO A 13 35.72 -21.96 -35.76
C PRO A 13 35.54 -23.48 -35.48
N GLN A 14 34.45 -23.78 -34.74
CA GLN A 14 33.84 -25.06 -34.31
C GLN A 14 34.08 -25.34 -32.81
N GLU A 15 33.11 -25.72 -31.98
CA GLU A 15 32.02 -26.68 -32.22
C GLU A 15 30.85 -26.42 -31.25
N SER A 16 29.66 -26.83 -31.66
CA SER A 16 28.38 -26.70 -30.95
C SER A 16 28.25 -27.71 -29.81
N ASP A 17 27.83 -27.25 -28.63
CA ASP A 17 27.08 -28.09 -27.70
C ASP A 17 25.90 -27.30 -27.10
N ASN A 18 24.71 -27.65 -27.61
CA ASN A 18 23.43 -27.25 -27.07
C ASN A 18 23.11 -28.17 -25.88
N THR A 19 23.21 -27.65 -24.67
CA THR A 19 22.46 -28.19 -23.52
C THR A 19 21.64 -27.08 -22.88
N SER A 20 20.38 -27.04 -23.30
CA SER A 20 19.28 -26.40 -22.59
C SER A 20 19.12 -27.08 -21.22
N SER A 21 19.68 -26.47 -20.18
CA SER A 21 19.27 -26.74 -18.81
C SER A 21 18.21 -25.71 -18.43
N SER A 22 16.94 -26.12 -18.53
CA SER A 22 15.84 -25.43 -17.86
C SER A 22 16.10 -25.51 -16.35
N VAL A 23 16.72 -24.49 -15.80
CA VAL A 23 16.81 -24.29 -14.35
C VAL A 23 15.41 -23.93 -13.87
N THR A 24 14.65 -24.94 -13.48
CA THR A 24 13.47 -24.76 -12.65
C THR A 24 13.97 -24.25 -11.31
N THR A 25 13.97 -22.94 -11.11
CA THR A 25 14.25 -22.33 -9.82
C THR A 25 13.14 -22.80 -8.89
N VAL A 26 13.40 -23.85 -8.12
CA VAL A 26 12.53 -24.26 -7.01
C VAL A 26 12.61 -23.12 -6.00
N GLU A 27 11.66 -22.20 -6.06
CA GLU A 27 11.50 -21.18 -5.02
C GLU A 27 11.33 -21.93 -3.70
N ARG A 28 12.32 -21.81 -2.80
CA ARG A 28 12.19 -22.31 -1.43
C ARG A 28 10.90 -21.75 -0.85
N ILE A 29 10.07 -22.61 -0.29
CA ILE A 29 8.93 -22.20 0.52
C ILE A 29 9.55 -21.66 1.80
N GLU A 30 9.53 -20.34 2.00
CA GLU A 30 9.77 -19.76 3.32
C GLU A 30 8.57 -20.13 4.19
N THR A 31 8.66 -21.30 4.81
CA THR A 31 7.78 -21.74 5.89
C THR A 31 8.38 -21.25 7.19
N ILE A 32 7.58 -20.65 8.06
CA ILE A 32 7.95 -20.56 9.48
C ILE A 32 7.93 -21.99 9.99
N SER A 33 9.03 -22.47 10.58
CA SER A 33 9.05 -23.83 11.11
C SER A 33 7.99 -23.98 12.20
N PHE A 34 7.55 -25.21 12.47
CA PHE A 34 6.56 -25.46 13.49
C PHE A 34 7.03 -24.97 14.87
N GLU A 35 8.31 -25.19 15.17
CA GLU A 35 8.97 -24.78 16.39
C GLU A 35 9.09 -23.25 16.48
N ASP A 36 9.44 -22.56 15.40
CA ASP A 36 9.54 -21.09 15.36
C ASP A 36 8.15 -20.44 15.50
N ALA A 37 7.14 -20.99 14.81
CA ALA A 37 5.76 -20.53 14.93
C ALA A 37 5.28 -20.71 16.37
N LYS A 38 5.54 -21.87 16.99
CA LYS A 38 5.18 -22.09 18.39
C LYS A 38 5.95 -21.20 19.36
N ALA A 39 7.22 -20.90 19.11
CA ALA A 39 8.01 -20.00 19.94
C ALA A 39 7.47 -18.56 19.89
N ILE A 40 7.18 -18.04 18.69
CA ILE A 40 6.56 -16.72 18.49
C ILE A 40 5.23 -16.66 19.24
N ILE A 41 4.37 -17.66 19.07
CA ILE A 41 3.06 -17.67 19.71
C ILE A 41 3.17 -17.81 21.23
N ALA A 42 4.06 -18.65 21.75
CA ALA A 42 4.24 -18.85 23.19
C ALA A 42 4.79 -17.59 23.89
N GLU A 43 5.63 -16.81 23.22
CA GLU A 43 6.12 -15.51 23.71
C GLU A 43 4.99 -14.44 23.75
N ASP A 44 4.08 -14.51 22.78
CA ASP A 44 2.95 -13.60 22.58
C ASP A 44 1.65 -14.02 23.33
N MET A 45 1.67 -15.19 23.99
CA MET A 45 0.57 -15.76 24.79
C MET A 45 0.45 -15.19 26.21
N ARG A 46 1.03 -14.02 26.50
CA ARG A 46 0.76 -13.35 27.78
C ARG A 46 -0.71 -13.00 27.79
N THR A 47 -1.48 -13.56 28.73
CA THR A 47 -2.88 -13.19 28.96
C THR A 47 -2.93 -11.71 29.33
N VAL A 48 -3.18 -10.86 28.34
CA VAL A 48 -3.59 -9.49 28.57
C VAL A 48 -5.08 -9.57 28.88
N HIS A 49 -5.45 -9.37 30.14
CA HIS A 49 -6.82 -8.93 30.44
C HIS A 49 -6.93 -7.49 29.95
N SER A 50 -7.07 -7.33 28.63
CA SER A 50 -7.27 -6.03 28.01
C SER A 50 -8.72 -5.61 28.23
N LEU A 51 -8.93 -4.32 28.50
CA LEU A 51 -10.26 -3.70 28.50
C LEU A 51 -10.85 -3.67 27.09
N ASN A 52 -10.00 -3.75 26.06
CA ASN A 52 -10.40 -3.88 24.67
C ASN A 52 -10.93 -5.29 24.37
N LYS A 53 -12.23 -5.38 24.05
CA LYS A 53 -12.88 -6.62 23.60
C LYS A 53 -12.19 -7.26 22.39
N TYR A 54 -11.64 -6.46 21.47
CA TYR A 54 -11.02 -6.97 20.25
C TYR A 54 -9.70 -7.69 20.54
N SER A 55 -8.93 -7.21 21.52
CA SER A 55 -7.74 -7.92 21.98
C SER A 55 -8.08 -9.28 22.56
N ASN A 56 -9.15 -9.35 23.37
CA ASN A 56 -9.62 -10.62 23.92
C ASN A 56 -10.06 -11.60 22.81
N TYR A 57 -10.73 -11.12 21.76
CA TYR A 57 -11.10 -11.95 20.61
C TYR A 57 -9.87 -12.46 19.86
N LEU A 58 -8.91 -11.58 19.57
CA LEU A 58 -7.68 -11.94 18.86
C LEU A 58 -6.83 -12.93 19.67
N SER A 59 -6.74 -12.74 21.00
CA SER A 59 -6.03 -13.65 21.90
C SER A 59 -6.64 -15.05 21.92
N ARG A 60 -7.98 -15.17 21.89
CA ARG A 60 -8.66 -16.46 21.76
C ARG A 60 -8.37 -17.12 20.43
N PHE A 61 -8.39 -16.35 19.34
CA PHE A 61 -8.06 -16.84 18.01
C PHE A 61 -6.60 -17.33 17.96
N LYS A 62 -5.63 -16.55 18.46
CA LYS A 62 -4.21 -16.96 18.55
C LYS A 62 -4.04 -18.27 19.30
N ARG A 63 -4.71 -18.43 20.45
CA ARG A 63 -4.64 -19.65 21.26
C ARG A 63 -5.18 -20.86 20.49
N ASP A 64 -6.33 -20.73 19.84
CA ASP A 64 -6.86 -21.82 19.02
C ASP A 64 -5.95 -22.16 17.84
N VAL A 65 -5.39 -21.16 17.17
CA VAL A 65 -4.38 -21.36 16.11
C VAL A 65 -3.19 -22.14 16.66
N TYR A 66 -2.67 -21.79 17.83
CA TYR A 66 -1.56 -22.52 18.47
C TYR A 66 -1.90 -23.98 18.82
N GLU A 67 -3.09 -24.19 19.41
CA GLU A 67 -3.54 -25.49 19.91
C GLU A 67 -3.91 -26.44 18.77
N SER A 68 -4.48 -25.91 17.68
CA SER A 68 -4.92 -26.67 16.50
C SER A 68 -3.87 -26.78 15.39
N MET A 69 -2.69 -26.17 15.55
CA MET A 69 -1.64 -26.19 14.53
C MET A 69 -1.06 -27.61 14.39
N GLU A 70 -1.41 -28.28 13.28
CA GLU A 70 -0.86 -29.58 12.88
C GLU A 70 0.19 -29.46 11.75
N ALA A 71 0.29 -28.29 11.12
CA ALA A 71 1.20 -28.00 10.00
C ALA A 71 1.77 -26.57 10.08
N PRO A 72 2.91 -26.29 9.41
CA PRO A 72 3.48 -24.96 9.34
C PRO A 72 2.53 -23.92 8.74
N LEU A 73 2.52 -22.71 9.32
CA LEU A 73 1.82 -21.57 8.74
C LEU A 73 2.54 -21.10 7.47
N THR A 74 1.77 -20.64 6.48
CA THR A 74 2.31 -20.20 5.19
C THR A 74 1.66 -18.88 4.79
N TYR A 75 2.41 -18.02 4.11
CA TYR A 75 1.85 -16.76 3.59
C TYR A 75 0.78 -17.00 2.52
N GLU A 76 0.78 -18.12 1.81
CA GLU A 76 -0.22 -18.40 0.76
C GLU A 76 -1.63 -18.55 1.34
N THR A 77 -1.79 -19.30 2.44
CA THR A 77 -3.12 -19.68 2.95
C THR A 77 -3.44 -19.14 4.34
N HIS A 78 -2.44 -18.68 5.10
CA HIS A 78 -2.58 -18.38 6.53
C HIS A 78 -2.26 -16.93 6.89
N LEU A 79 -2.41 -15.97 5.97
CA LEU A 79 -2.10 -14.55 6.21
C LEU A 79 -2.75 -14.01 7.49
N GLN A 80 -4.05 -14.23 7.69
CA GLN A 80 -4.78 -13.75 8.87
C GLN A 80 -4.26 -14.36 10.18
N HIS A 81 -3.78 -15.61 10.13
CA HIS A 81 -3.19 -16.26 11.29
C HIS A 81 -1.87 -15.58 11.63
N LEU A 82 -0.99 -15.40 10.63
CA LEU A 82 0.31 -14.75 10.78
C LEU A 82 0.19 -13.31 11.30
N LEU A 83 -0.76 -12.54 10.78
CA LEU A 83 -1.06 -11.18 11.27
C LEU A 83 -1.54 -11.19 12.73
N ALA A 84 -2.42 -12.13 13.09
CA ALA A 84 -2.89 -12.27 14.47
C ALA A 84 -1.74 -12.58 15.45
N LEU A 85 -0.73 -13.35 15.02
CA LEU A 85 0.48 -13.61 15.81
C LEU A 85 1.35 -12.37 16.02
N SER A 86 1.08 -11.29 15.27
CA SER A 86 1.74 -10.00 15.42
C SER A 86 0.83 -8.96 16.09
N ASP A 87 -0.25 -9.37 16.77
CA ASP A 87 -1.33 -8.52 17.29
C ASP A 87 -1.99 -7.61 16.24
N ILE A 88 -2.04 -8.05 15.00
CA ILE A 88 -2.65 -7.28 13.92
C ILE A 88 -3.96 -7.95 13.52
N MET A 89 -5.05 -7.19 13.58
CA MET A 89 -6.34 -7.59 13.03
C MET A 89 -6.58 -6.83 11.73
N TYR A 90 -6.56 -7.56 10.61
CA TYR A 90 -6.70 -7.00 9.27
C TYR A 90 -8.06 -7.33 8.66
N ILE A 91 -8.87 -6.31 8.43
CA ILE A 91 -10.27 -6.43 7.99
C ILE A 91 -10.43 -5.88 6.56
N GLU A 92 -10.43 -6.78 5.58
CA GLU A 92 -10.69 -6.43 4.18
C GLU A 92 -12.18 -6.32 3.89
N LYS A 93 -12.50 -5.77 2.71
CA LYS A 93 -13.88 -5.48 2.36
C LYS A 93 -14.73 -6.75 2.15
N ASN A 94 -14.17 -7.76 1.53
CA ASN A 94 -14.92 -8.96 1.10
C ASN A 94 -14.16 -10.28 1.32
N LEU A 95 -12.97 -10.23 1.92
CA LEU A 95 -12.05 -11.36 2.00
C LEU A 95 -11.44 -11.42 3.40
N PHE A 96 -12.04 -12.20 4.28
CA PHE A 96 -11.43 -12.55 5.56
C PHE A 96 -11.54 -14.05 5.78
N TYR A 97 -10.68 -14.59 6.64
CA TYR A 97 -10.72 -16.00 7.00
C TYR A 97 -12.07 -16.31 7.69
N PRO A 98 -12.95 -17.17 7.14
CA PRO A 98 -14.28 -17.37 7.70
C PRO A 98 -14.27 -17.87 9.15
N GLY A 99 -13.26 -18.66 9.52
CA GLY A 99 -13.09 -19.13 10.90
C GLY A 99 -12.75 -18.01 11.89
N LEU A 100 -12.35 -16.82 11.43
CA LEU A 100 -12.16 -15.67 12.32
C LEU A 100 -13.49 -15.24 12.96
N GLN A 101 -14.60 -15.34 12.24
CA GLN A 101 -15.92 -14.88 12.70
C GLN A 101 -16.41 -15.59 13.97
N SER A 102 -16.04 -16.86 14.20
CA SER A 102 -16.48 -17.61 15.38
C SER A 102 -15.90 -17.10 16.69
N TYR A 103 -14.91 -16.22 16.63
CA TYR A 103 -14.26 -15.62 17.80
C TYR A 103 -14.85 -14.29 18.24
N PHE A 104 -15.70 -13.68 17.41
CA PHE A 104 -16.28 -12.36 17.64
C PHE A 104 -17.78 -12.47 17.94
N ASP A 105 -18.20 -11.77 18.99
CA ASP A 105 -19.62 -11.70 19.36
C ASP A 105 -20.46 -10.93 18.32
N GLU A 106 -19.81 -10.05 17.56
CA GLU A 106 -20.42 -9.27 16.48
C GLU A 106 -19.85 -9.66 15.10
N PRO A 107 -20.61 -9.51 14.01
CA PRO A 107 -20.11 -9.75 12.66
C PRO A 107 -18.88 -8.87 12.35
N ILE A 108 -17.86 -9.43 11.68
CA ILE A 108 -16.67 -8.68 11.24
C ILE A 108 -17.06 -7.47 10.37
N GLU A 109 -18.13 -7.61 9.59
CA GLU A 109 -18.72 -6.49 8.84
C GLU A 109 -19.19 -5.35 9.76
N THR A 110 -19.80 -5.68 10.91
CA THR A 110 -20.21 -4.69 11.91
C THR A 110 -19.01 -4.01 12.56
N ILE A 111 -17.94 -4.76 12.87
CA ILE A 111 -16.69 -4.19 13.42
C ILE A 111 -16.11 -3.17 12.44
N ARG A 112 -15.99 -3.56 11.16
CA ARG A 112 -15.52 -2.67 10.10
C ARG A 112 -16.41 -1.44 9.93
N GLN A 113 -17.73 -1.63 9.96
CA GLN A 113 -18.68 -0.51 9.86
C GLN A 113 -18.52 0.46 11.04
N ASN A 114 -18.29 -0.07 12.25
CA ASN A 114 -17.99 0.72 13.44
C ASN A 114 -16.68 1.51 13.25
N MET A 115 -15.62 0.89 12.73
CA MET A 115 -14.37 1.59 12.38
C MET A 115 -14.62 2.71 11.37
N TYR A 116 -15.33 2.44 10.27
CA TYR A 116 -15.66 3.47 9.28
C TYR A 116 -16.47 4.64 9.86
N ASN A 117 -17.38 4.36 10.81
CA ASN A 117 -18.14 5.39 11.49
C ASN A 117 -17.21 6.24 12.39
N THR A 118 -16.31 5.61 13.16
CA THR A 118 -15.31 6.29 13.99
C THR A 118 -14.36 7.14 13.16
N PHE A 119 -13.96 6.67 11.98
CA PHE A 119 -13.10 7.39 11.05
C PHE A 119 -13.82 8.51 10.30
N GLY A 120 -15.15 8.55 10.35
CA GLY A 120 -15.96 9.46 9.55
C GLY A 120 -15.99 9.13 8.06
N PHE A 121 -15.60 7.92 7.65
CA PHE A 121 -15.52 7.49 6.25
C PHE A 121 -16.89 7.48 5.55
N ASN A 122 -17.96 7.16 6.29
CA ASN A 122 -19.33 7.12 5.75
C ASN A 122 -20.07 8.47 5.88
N GLN A 123 -19.39 9.56 6.22
CA GLN A 123 -20.03 10.86 6.33
C GLN A 123 -20.36 11.40 4.93
N LEU A 124 -21.62 11.19 4.50
CA LEU A 124 -22.15 11.52 3.16
C LEU A 124 -22.15 13.02 2.80
N ASN A 125 -21.72 13.90 3.71
CA ASN A 125 -21.88 15.34 3.58
C ASN A 125 -20.85 15.98 2.64
N GLN A 126 -19.75 15.28 2.33
CA GLN A 126 -18.71 15.76 1.43
C GLN A 126 -18.54 14.76 0.29
N LYS A 127 -18.60 15.26 -0.95
CA LYS A 127 -18.53 14.46 -2.18
C LYS A 127 -17.76 15.23 -3.23
N PHE A 128 -17.15 14.51 -4.16
CA PHE A 128 -16.52 15.14 -5.31
C PHE A 128 -17.61 15.80 -6.19
N PRO A 129 -17.52 17.11 -6.49
CA PRO A 129 -18.59 17.80 -7.20
C PRO A 129 -18.86 17.20 -8.59
N ILE A 130 -20.13 16.92 -8.87
CA ILE A 130 -20.56 16.28 -10.13
C ILE A 130 -20.20 17.16 -11.34
N ASP A 131 -20.37 18.48 -11.24
CA ASP A 131 -20.06 19.40 -12.35
C ASP A 131 -18.56 19.41 -12.69
N THR A 132 -17.70 19.36 -11.66
CA THR A 132 -16.26 19.22 -11.83
C THR A 132 -15.93 17.88 -12.47
N MET A 133 -16.54 16.79 -11.99
CA MET A 133 -16.35 15.44 -12.55
C MET A 133 -16.71 15.38 -14.04
N MET A 134 -17.88 15.94 -14.42
CA MET A 134 -18.31 16.02 -15.82
C MET A 134 -17.34 16.84 -16.67
N THR A 135 -16.82 17.93 -16.12
CA THR A 135 -15.81 18.75 -16.81
C THR A 135 -14.50 17.98 -17.01
N LEU A 136 -14.04 17.21 -16.02
CA LEU A 136 -12.87 16.34 -16.15
C LEU A 136 -13.08 15.23 -17.18
N ILE A 137 -14.27 14.61 -17.24
CA ILE A 137 -14.61 13.62 -18.27
C ILE A 137 -14.47 14.24 -19.66
N ASN A 138 -14.99 15.45 -19.87
CA ASN A 138 -14.89 16.15 -21.15
C ASN A 138 -13.42 16.46 -21.51
N ILE A 139 -12.64 17.00 -20.57
CA ILE A 139 -11.22 17.32 -20.78
C ILE A 139 -10.43 16.07 -21.17
N THR A 140 -10.59 14.98 -20.40
CA THR A 140 -9.85 13.73 -20.63
C THR A 140 -10.30 13.03 -21.92
N THR A 141 -11.58 13.12 -22.28
CA THR A 141 -12.11 12.58 -23.55
C THR A 141 -11.59 13.36 -24.75
N ASP A 142 -11.58 14.69 -24.69
CA ASP A 142 -11.07 15.54 -25.76
C ASP A 142 -9.55 15.35 -25.96
N LEU A 143 -8.81 15.20 -24.86
CA LEU A 143 -7.39 14.85 -24.89
C LEU A 143 -7.17 13.51 -25.61
N ASN A 144 -7.97 12.48 -25.30
CA ASN A 144 -7.89 11.17 -25.92
C ASN A 144 -8.27 11.15 -27.39
N ARG A 145 -9.21 12.02 -27.80
CA ARG A 145 -9.58 12.21 -29.22
C ARG A 145 -8.57 13.04 -30.00
N GLY A 146 -7.56 13.61 -29.32
CA GLY A 146 -6.58 14.52 -29.93
C GLY A 146 -7.17 15.88 -30.30
N THR A 147 -8.35 16.23 -29.79
CA THR A 147 -8.99 17.54 -30.01
C THR A 147 -8.50 18.59 -29.01
N MET A 148 -7.76 18.18 -27.98
CA MET A 148 -7.16 19.04 -26.96
C MET A 148 -5.69 18.68 -26.74
N SER A 149 -4.82 19.69 -26.60
CA SER A 149 -3.41 19.47 -26.24
C SER A 149 -3.25 19.28 -24.72
N ARG A 150 -2.16 18.63 -24.29
CA ARG A 150 -1.84 18.46 -22.86
C ARG A 150 -1.81 19.78 -22.10
N ILE A 151 -1.12 20.78 -22.65
CA ILE A 151 -0.99 22.12 -22.04
C ILE A 151 -2.36 22.75 -21.82
N LEU A 152 -3.26 22.65 -22.82
CA LEU A 152 -4.61 23.19 -22.69
C LEU A 152 -5.45 22.40 -21.68
N ALA A 153 -5.33 21.07 -21.67
CA ALA A 153 -6.00 20.21 -20.69
C ALA A 153 -5.56 20.54 -19.26
N GLU A 154 -4.25 20.68 -19.01
CA GLU A 154 -3.71 21.06 -17.71
C GLU A 154 -4.19 22.45 -17.27
N SER A 155 -4.19 23.42 -18.18
CA SER A 155 -4.71 24.77 -17.90
C SER A 155 -6.19 24.73 -17.52
N LYS A 156 -7.00 23.94 -18.22
CA LYS A 156 -8.43 23.76 -17.89
C LYS A 156 -8.63 23.06 -16.55
N ILE A 157 -7.81 22.06 -16.21
CA ILE A 157 -7.88 21.38 -14.90
C ILE A 157 -7.52 22.35 -13.78
N LEU A 158 -6.45 23.14 -13.95
CA LEU A 158 -6.06 24.16 -12.98
C LEU A 158 -7.13 25.23 -12.79
N ALA A 159 -7.84 25.61 -13.85
CA ALA A 159 -8.94 26.57 -13.78
C ALA A 159 -10.16 26.06 -12.97
N LEU A 160 -10.23 24.76 -12.65
CA LEU A 160 -11.24 24.21 -11.73
C LEU A 160 -10.90 24.50 -10.25
N ILE A 161 -9.67 24.93 -9.96
CA ILE A 161 -9.23 25.33 -8.62
C ILE A 161 -9.52 26.82 -8.44
N ILE A 162 -10.55 27.12 -7.67
CA ILE A 162 -11.00 28.47 -7.28
C ILE A 162 -10.78 28.70 -5.76
N ASP A 163 -10.88 29.94 -5.29
CA ASP A 163 -10.49 30.35 -3.92
C ASP A 163 -11.14 29.57 -2.77
N ASN A 164 -12.31 28.99 -2.99
CA ASN A 164 -13.06 28.21 -1.98
C ASN A 164 -13.03 26.69 -2.23
N THR A 165 -12.15 26.21 -3.12
CA THR A 165 -11.98 24.76 -3.37
C THR A 165 -11.41 24.10 -2.12
N ASP A 166 -12.03 23.01 -1.67
CA ASP A 166 -11.52 22.28 -0.53
C ASP A 166 -10.16 21.63 -0.84
N GLN A 167 -9.33 21.46 0.19
CA GLN A 167 -7.95 20.98 0.01
C GLN A 167 -7.87 19.56 -0.58
N ILE A 168 -8.85 18.70 -0.27
CA ILE A 168 -8.86 17.33 -0.79
C ILE A 168 -9.15 17.35 -2.30
N MET A 169 -10.12 18.15 -2.74
CA MET A 169 -10.43 18.36 -4.15
C MET A 169 -9.25 18.98 -4.91
N ILE A 170 -8.53 19.94 -4.32
CA ILE A 170 -7.29 20.48 -4.91
C ILE A 170 -6.28 19.36 -5.17
N ARG A 171 -6.05 18.48 -4.18
CA ARG A 171 -5.13 17.34 -4.32
C ARG A 171 -5.54 16.38 -5.44
N LEU A 172 -6.83 16.07 -5.53
CA LEU A 172 -7.37 15.21 -6.59
C LEU A 172 -7.23 15.84 -7.98
N LEU A 173 -7.54 17.13 -8.12
CA LEU A 173 -7.37 17.86 -9.38
C LEU A 173 -5.91 17.92 -9.81
N GLN A 174 -5.00 18.17 -8.86
CA GLN A 174 -3.57 18.13 -9.11
C GLN A 174 -3.08 16.72 -9.48
N CYS A 175 -3.63 15.67 -8.85
CA CYS A 175 -3.36 14.28 -9.21
C CYS A 175 -3.73 13.99 -10.67
N VAL A 176 -4.95 14.35 -11.09
CA VAL A 176 -5.39 14.21 -12.50
C VAL A 176 -4.52 15.05 -13.45
N LYS A 177 -4.19 16.29 -13.07
CA LYS A 177 -3.27 17.14 -13.85
C LYS A 177 -1.90 16.46 -14.03
N SER A 178 -1.32 15.90 -12.97
CA SER A 178 -0.04 15.20 -13.01
C SER A 178 -0.10 13.96 -13.90
N MET A 179 -1.23 13.24 -13.92
CA MET A 179 -1.46 12.15 -14.87
C MET A 179 -1.50 12.65 -16.32
N VAL A 180 -2.19 13.77 -16.61
CA VAL A 180 -2.25 14.38 -17.95
C VAL A 180 -0.85 14.75 -18.47
N ASP A 181 -0.04 15.34 -17.61
CA ASP A 181 1.32 15.78 -17.93
C ASP A 181 2.24 14.57 -18.20
N LEU A 182 2.18 13.55 -17.34
CA LEU A 182 3.23 12.53 -17.29
C LEU A 182 2.87 11.19 -17.92
N LEU A 183 1.60 10.78 -17.97
CA LEU A 183 1.25 9.47 -18.53
C LEU A 183 1.52 9.40 -20.05
N PRO A 184 1.89 8.24 -20.61
CA PRO A 184 1.93 8.05 -22.05
C PRO A 184 0.52 8.18 -22.67
N LEU A 185 0.46 8.54 -23.96
CA LEU A 185 -0.82 8.66 -24.68
C LEU A 185 -1.58 7.33 -24.72
N THR A 186 -0.86 6.24 -24.94
CA THR A 186 -1.41 4.89 -25.07
C THR A 186 -0.62 3.92 -24.20
N ASN A 187 -1.28 2.84 -23.79
CA ASN A 187 -0.64 1.75 -23.08
C ASN A 187 0.56 1.17 -23.84
N GLN A 188 1.63 0.88 -23.10
CA GLN A 188 2.77 0.17 -23.65
C GLN A 188 2.48 -1.34 -23.69
N LYS A 189 2.92 -2.02 -24.76
CA LYS A 189 2.76 -3.48 -24.88
C LYS A 189 3.63 -4.26 -23.90
N LYS A 190 4.75 -3.66 -23.48
CA LYS A 190 5.70 -4.27 -22.57
C LYS A 190 5.16 -4.15 -21.15
N GLU A 191 5.21 -5.24 -20.40
CA GLU A 191 4.85 -5.22 -18.98
C GLU A 191 5.79 -4.28 -18.21
N SER A 192 5.20 -3.35 -17.45
CA SER A 192 5.92 -2.46 -16.56
C SER A 192 6.54 -3.24 -15.40
N LYS A 193 7.84 -3.05 -15.21
CA LYS A 193 8.56 -3.58 -14.03
C LYS A 193 8.28 -2.70 -12.82
N GLU A 194 8.60 -3.20 -11.62
CA GLU A 194 8.30 -2.56 -10.34
C GLU A 194 8.82 -1.12 -10.27
N PHE A 195 10.11 -0.91 -10.57
CA PHE A 195 10.71 0.42 -10.58
C PHE A 195 10.03 1.39 -11.56
N GLU A 196 9.66 0.91 -12.75
CA GLU A 196 8.94 1.71 -13.74
C GLU A 196 7.52 2.02 -13.25
N LEU A 197 6.82 1.03 -12.69
CA LEU A 197 5.50 1.19 -12.08
C LEU A 197 5.51 2.29 -11.00
N CYS A 198 6.47 2.22 -10.07
CA CYS A 198 6.66 3.19 -9.01
C CYS A 198 6.92 4.60 -9.57
N THR A 199 7.98 4.76 -10.37
CA THR A 199 8.49 6.10 -10.71
C THR A 199 7.73 6.78 -11.86
N ARG A 200 7.29 6.01 -12.86
CA ARG A 200 6.64 6.57 -14.06
C ARG A 200 5.15 6.79 -13.87
N TYR A 201 4.46 5.87 -13.19
CA TYR A 201 2.99 5.83 -13.16
C TYR A 201 2.43 6.21 -11.79
N LEU A 202 2.95 5.65 -10.70
CA LEU A 202 2.38 5.86 -9.36
C LEU A 202 2.88 7.12 -8.64
N GLN A 203 4.17 7.41 -8.73
CA GLN A 203 4.80 8.55 -8.05
C GLN A 203 4.13 9.89 -8.36
N PRO A 204 3.81 10.23 -9.62
CA PRO A 204 3.13 11.49 -9.93
C PRO A 204 1.78 11.65 -9.24
N CYS A 205 1.12 10.54 -8.95
CA CYS A 205 -0.18 10.51 -8.31
C CYS A 205 -0.01 10.62 -6.80
N PHE A 206 0.83 9.75 -6.21
CA PHE A 206 1.04 9.70 -4.77
C PHE A 206 1.62 10.99 -4.20
N GLN A 207 2.54 11.65 -4.91
CA GLN A 207 3.04 12.97 -4.48
C GLN A 207 1.91 14.00 -4.37
N LYS A 208 0.99 14.05 -5.34
CA LYS A 208 -0.13 15.02 -5.29
C LYS A 208 -1.16 14.68 -4.24
N LEU A 209 -1.37 13.39 -3.98
CA LEU A 209 -2.30 12.95 -2.95
C LEU A 209 -1.74 13.17 -1.53
N PHE A 210 -0.44 12.97 -1.32
CA PHE A 210 0.12 12.79 0.02
C PHE A 210 1.23 13.78 0.44
N ASP A 211 1.82 14.56 -0.45
CA ASP A 211 2.76 15.62 -0.03
C ASP A 211 1.98 16.72 0.72
N CYS A 212 2.47 17.18 1.87
CA CYS A 212 1.88 18.28 2.63
C CYS A 212 2.95 19.30 3.00
N ASP A 213 2.92 20.46 2.33
CA ASP A 213 3.88 21.54 2.55
C ASP A 213 3.78 22.14 3.98
N GLN A 214 2.58 22.14 4.58
CA GLN A 214 2.36 22.72 5.91
C GLN A 214 3.11 21.96 7.01
N ASP A 215 3.06 20.62 6.95
CA ASP A 215 3.72 19.74 7.92
C ASP A 215 5.05 19.17 7.41
N GLN A 216 5.48 19.61 6.23
CA GLN A 216 6.66 19.13 5.49
C GLN A 216 6.68 17.60 5.31
N LEU A 217 5.51 16.98 5.28
CA LEU A 217 5.36 15.56 5.01
C LEU A 217 5.53 15.33 3.52
N ILE A 218 6.50 14.51 3.14
CA ILE A 218 6.80 14.22 1.74
C ILE A 218 6.69 12.74 1.48
N PHE A 219 6.10 12.39 0.34
CA PHE A 219 6.14 11.06 -0.21
C PHE A 219 7.52 10.79 -0.85
N LYS A 220 8.13 9.67 -0.51
CA LYS A 220 9.36 9.19 -1.16
C LYS A 220 9.43 7.68 -1.27
N TRP A 221 10.10 7.21 -2.32
CA TRP A 221 10.52 5.81 -2.45
C TRP A 221 11.79 5.56 -1.64
N LEU A 222 11.89 4.39 -1.03
CA LEU A 222 12.98 4.02 -0.15
C LEU A 222 13.97 3.08 -0.83
N ASN A 223 15.25 3.36 -0.61
CA ASN A 223 16.37 2.49 -0.96
C ASN A 223 17.18 2.06 0.28
N THR A 224 16.76 2.47 1.47
CA THR A 224 17.38 2.17 2.78
C THR A 224 16.30 1.77 3.79
N ASN A 225 16.72 1.22 4.93
CA ASN A 225 15.81 0.82 6.02
C ASN A 225 15.08 2.02 6.64
N CYS A 226 13.85 1.80 7.10
CA CYS A 226 13.08 2.76 7.89
C CYS A 226 13.54 2.85 9.34
N PHE A 227 14.04 1.75 9.90
CA PHE A 227 14.46 1.67 11.30
C PHE A 227 15.95 1.38 11.38
N LEU A 228 16.64 2.11 12.25
CA LEU A 228 18.05 1.95 12.54
C LEU A 228 18.25 0.76 13.48
N ASP A 229 17.87 -0.44 13.06
CA ASP A 229 18.31 -1.65 13.76
C ASP A 229 19.66 -2.07 13.18
N ALA A 230 20.70 -2.00 14.03
CA ALA A 230 22.08 -2.27 13.65
C ALA A 230 22.33 -3.70 13.13
N ASP A 231 21.40 -4.63 13.38
CA ASP A 231 21.50 -6.05 13.03
C ASP A 231 20.57 -6.51 11.89
N ALA A 232 19.75 -5.60 11.32
CA ALA A 232 18.81 -5.96 10.25
C ALA A 232 19.46 -5.86 8.85
N ASP A 233 19.30 -6.91 8.02
CA ASP A 233 19.73 -6.87 6.61
C ASP A 233 19.08 -5.66 5.89
N PRO A 234 19.88 -4.68 5.42
CA PRO A 234 19.39 -3.44 4.82
C PRO A 234 18.57 -3.63 3.52
N ASN A 235 18.56 -4.84 2.96
CA ASN A 235 17.77 -5.19 1.79
C ASN A 235 16.48 -5.96 2.09
N LYS A 236 16.24 -6.37 3.34
CA LYS A 236 15.09 -7.24 3.67
C LYS A 236 14.03 -6.60 4.55
N ASN A 237 14.32 -5.47 5.21
CA ASN A 237 13.38 -4.87 6.15
C ASN A 237 13.04 -3.40 5.82
N ARG A 238 12.49 -3.17 4.62
CA ARG A 238 11.91 -1.89 4.26
C ARG A 238 10.61 -2.03 3.45
N PRO A 239 9.67 -1.08 3.57
CA PRO A 239 8.64 -0.85 2.58
C PRO A 239 9.24 -0.16 1.34
N ASP A 240 8.53 -0.21 0.22
CA ASP A 240 8.97 0.44 -1.02
C ASP A 240 8.89 1.97 -0.93
N GLY A 241 7.93 2.52 -0.19
CA GLY A 241 7.77 3.96 -0.02
C GLY A 241 7.19 4.36 1.34
N VAL A 242 7.31 5.65 1.64
CA VAL A 242 6.88 6.25 2.90
C VAL A 242 6.39 7.69 2.69
N VAL A 243 5.48 8.14 3.56
CA VAL A 243 5.20 9.56 3.77
C VAL A 243 5.68 9.94 5.16
N GLU A 244 6.68 10.83 5.20
CA GLU A 244 7.31 11.25 6.44
C GLU A 244 7.86 12.68 6.36
N ASN A 245 8.18 13.22 7.53
CA ASN A 245 9.00 14.41 7.71
C ASN A 245 10.17 14.06 8.64
N ASP A 246 10.94 15.05 9.06
CA ASP A 246 12.11 14.84 9.94
C ASP A 246 11.77 14.24 11.32
N LEU A 247 10.49 14.29 11.73
CA LEU A 247 10.04 13.87 13.06
C LEU A 247 9.30 12.53 13.05
N MET A 248 8.57 12.23 11.98
CA MET A 248 7.66 11.09 11.96
C MET A 248 7.32 10.60 10.56
N ALA A 249 7.02 9.30 10.47
CA ALA A 249 6.28 8.72 9.35
C ALA A 249 4.79 8.61 9.68
N ILE A 250 3.95 8.68 8.64
CA ILE A 250 2.48 8.57 8.78
C ILE A 250 1.85 7.54 7.86
N GLY A 251 2.61 7.01 6.89
CA GLY A 251 2.14 5.90 6.07
C GLY A 251 3.22 5.26 5.21
N TYR A 252 2.95 4.01 4.83
CA TYR A 252 3.90 3.14 4.11
C TYR A 252 3.29 2.57 2.83
N PHE A 253 4.14 2.25 1.87
CA PHE A 253 3.76 1.83 0.53
C PHE A 253 4.51 0.57 0.13
N GLU A 254 3.81 -0.34 -0.54
CA GLU A 254 4.37 -1.54 -1.12
C GLU A 254 3.82 -1.70 -2.54
N VAL A 255 4.68 -2.04 -3.50
CA VAL A 255 4.34 -2.10 -4.92
C VAL A 255 4.82 -3.42 -5.53
N LYS A 256 3.91 -4.12 -6.20
CA LYS A 256 4.23 -5.31 -6.99
C LYS A 256 3.77 -5.17 -8.43
N PRO A 257 4.58 -5.61 -9.41
CA PRO A 257 4.15 -5.74 -10.80
C PRO A 257 2.92 -6.65 -10.97
N ILE A 258 2.15 -6.42 -12.02
CA ILE A 258 0.90 -7.17 -12.29
C ILE A 258 1.13 -8.67 -12.50
N LYS A 259 2.29 -9.12 -13.01
CA LYS A 259 2.63 -10.57 -13.07
C LYS A 259 2.57 -11.28 -11.72
N HIS A 260 2.69 -10.56 -10.59
CA HIS A 260 2.62 -11.14 -9.27
C HIS A 260 1.19 -11.28 -8.72
N THR A 261 0.17 -10.81 -9.44
CA THR A 261 -1.25 -10.89 -9.00
C THR A 261 -1.69 -12.30 -8.60
N LYS A 262 -1.14 -13.34 -9.26
CA LYS A 262 -1.45 -14.75 -8.97
C LYS A 262 -0.50 -15.43 -7.98
N ASN A 263 0.50 -14.70 -7.49
CA ASN A 263 1.45 -15.20 -6.49
C ASN A 263 1.01 -14.70 -5.12
N HIS A 264 -0.03 -15.32 -4.56
CA HIS A 264 -0.59 -14.85 -3.28
C HIS A 264 0.45 -14.93 -2.17
N ARG A 265 1.31 -15.94 -2.15
CA ARG A 265 2.44 -16.04 -1.21
C ARG A 265 3.25 -14.76 -1.16
N LYS A 266 3.69 -14.24 -2.30
CA LYS A 266 4.49 -13.02 -2.36
C LYS A 266 3.69 -11.79 -1.92
N ILE A 267 2.46 -11.65 -2.42
CA ILE A 267 1.58 -10.54 -2.06
C ILE A 267 1.30 -10.53 -0.55
N ASN A 268 0.97 -11.67 0.03
CA ASN A 268 0.62 -11.83 1.43
C ASN A 268 1.85 -11.65 2.34
N MET A 269 3.03 -12.10 1.91
CA MET A 269 4.28 -11.84 2.64
C MET A 269 4.58 -10.34 2.70
N ASP A 270 4.44 -9.65 1.58
CA ASP A 270 4.70 -8.20 1.51
C ASP A 270 3.60 -7.41 2.26
N LEU A 271 2.33 -7.84 2.20
CA LEU A 271 1.25 -7.27 3.01
C LEU A 271 1.45 -7.48 4.51
N HIS A 272 1.88 -8.67 4.93
CA HIS A 272 2.23 -8.94 6.32
C HIS A 272 3.34 -8.00 6.80
N ARG A 273 4.43 -7.88 6.02
CA ARG A 273 5.54 -6.96 6.31
C ARG A 273 5.05 -5.51 6.41
N LEU A 274 4.19 -5.07 5.49
CA LEU A 274 3.62 -3.73 5.49
C LEU A 274 2.80 -3.43 6.76
N CYS A 275 1.98 -4.39 7.21
CA CYS A 275 1.24 -4.25 8.45
C CYS A 275 2.14 -4.25 9.69
N THR A 276 3.22 -5.04 9.70
CA THR A 276 4.23 -4.99 10.76
C THR A 276 4.93 -3.63 10.81
N PHE A 277 5.24 -3.02 9.64
CA PHE A 277 5.76 -1.64 9.59
C PHE A 277 4.79 -0.63 10.18
N LEU A 278 3.48 -0.76 9.91
CA LEU A 278 2.48 0.11 10.54
C LEU A 278 2.48 -0.03 12.07
N LYS A 279 2.51 -1.26 12.61
CA LYS A 279 2.54 -1.49 14.07
C LYS A 279 3.78 -0.84 14.68
N ALA A 280 4.95 -1.07 14.08
CA ALA A 280 6.21 -0.49 14.55
C ALA A 280 6.20 1.05 14.47
N GLY A 281 5.75 1.62 13.35
CA GLY A 281 5.65 3.07 13.16
C GLY A 281 4.68 3.71 14.16
N THR A 282 3.55 3.06 14.42
CA THR A 282 2.53 3.51 15.37
C THR A 282 3.14 3.67 16.78
N ILE A 283 3.92 2.68 17.22
CA ILE A 283 4.62 2.68 18.51
C ILE A 283 5.74 3.73 18.50
N ASN A 284 6.62 3.69 17.51
CA ASN A 284 7.83 4.52 17.45
C ASN A 284 7.51 6.02 17.35
N PHE A 285 6.43 6.38 16.67
CA PHE A 285 6.01 7.77 16.49
C PHE A 285 4.84 8.17 17.40
N ASN A 286 4.42 7.29 18.32
CA ASN A 286 3.30 7.50 19.24
C ASN A 286 2.01 7.98 18.53
N ARG A 287 1.67 7.34 17.41
CA ARG A 287 0.54 7.72 16.56
C ARG A 287 -0.64 6.81 16.83
N LYS A 288 -1.84 7.38 16.86
CA LYS A 288 -3.06 6.59 16.92
C LYS A 288 -3.42 5.98 15.56
N HIS A 289 -3.17 6.71 14.48
CA HIS A 289 -3.52 6.27 13.13
C HIS A 289 -2.34 6.40 12.18
N MET A 290 -2.18 5.42 11.31
CA MET A 290 -1.29 5.44 10.15
C MET A 290 -2.04 4.85 8.96
N PHE A 291 -1.56 5.08 7.75
CA PHE A 291 -2.15 4.46 6.56
C PHE A 291 -1.13 3.61 5.80
N GLN A 292 -1.60 2.63 5.05
CA GLN A 292 -0.76 1.88 4.13
C GLN A 292 -1.40 1.77 2.75
N ILE A 293 -0.57 1.67 1.73
CA ILE A 293 -0.99 1.47 0.36
C ILE A 293 -0.28 0.27 -0.23
N MET A 294 -1.06 -0.71 -0.71
CA MET A 294 -0.55 -1.85 -1.45
C MET A 294 -0.98 -1.71 -2.91
N ALA A 295 -0.01 -1.62 -3.81
CA ALA A 295 -0.25 -1.56 -5.25
C ALA A 295 0.14 -2.88 -5.91
N VAL A 296 -0.82 -3.55 -6.56
CA VAL A 296 -0.53 -4.71 -7.41
C VAL A 296 -0.89 -4.36 -8.85
N GLY A 297 0.14 -4.04 -9.64
CA GLY A 297 -0.02 -3.40 -10.94
C GLY A 297 -0.70 -2.03 -10.76
N THR A 298 -1.88 -1.87 -11.34
CA THR A 298 -2.67 -0.64 -11.27
C THR A 298 -3.74 -0.66 -10.18
N ASN A 299 -3.98 -1.80 -9.53
CA ASN A 299 -4.95 -1.88 -8.44
C ASN A 299 -4.30 -1.37 -7.16
N ILE A 300 -4.79 -0.24 -6.66
CA ILE A 300 -4.27 0.44 -5.48
C ILE A 300 -5.23 0.23 -4.33
N GLN A 301 -4.80 -0.52 -3.33
CA GLN A 301 -5.56 -0.79 -2.12
C GLN A 301 -5.10 0.16 -1.01
N PHE A 302 -6.03 0.97 -0.52
CA PHE A 302 -5.83 1.93 0.54
C PHE A 302 -6.34 1.34 1.85
N ASN A 303 -5.50 1.31 2.88
CA ASN A 303 -5.88 0.85 4.21
C ASN A 303 -5.52 1.91 5.25
N ILE A 304 -6.30 1.96 6.32
CA ILE A 304 -6.04 2.80 7.50
C ILE A 304 -5.87 1.88 8.71
N SER A 305 -4.98 2.25 9.62
CA SER A 305 -4.82 1.58 10.91
C SER A 305 -5.22 2.45 12.07
N GLU A 306 -5.69 1.80 13.14
CA GLU A 306 -5.94 2.38 14.45
C GLU A 306 -5.25 1.53 15.52
N ALA A 307 -4.43 2.18 16.33
CA ALA A 307 -3.82 1.60 17.50
C ALA A 307 -4.87 1.47 18.62
N MET A 308 -5.08 0.26 19.12
CA MET A 308 -6.02 0.01 20.20
C MET A 308 -5.34 -0.78 21.32
N GLU A 309 -4.81 -0.05 22.31
CA GLU A 309 -4.06 -0.59 23.46
C GLU A 309 -2.89 -1.50 23.01
N ASP A 310 -3.16 -2.80 22.89
CA ASP A 310 -2.22 -3.89 22.63
C ASP A 310 -2.33 -4.46 21.20
N ILE A 311 -3.35 -4.09 20.43
CA ILE A 311 -3.52 -4.53 19.04
C ILE A 311 -3.47 -3.37 18.04
N LEU A 312 -3.12 -3.71 16.80
CA LEU A 312 -3.30 -2.83 15.65
C LEU A 312 -4.49 -3.32 14.82
N MET A 313 -5.53 -2.51 14.74
CA MET A 313 -6.64 -2.73 13.81
C MET A 313 -6.29 -2.10 12.47
N VAL A 314 -6.47 -2.82 11.37
CA VAL A 314 -6.24 -2.32 10.02
C VAL A 314 -7.47 -2.61 9.17
N ALA A 315 -8.02 -1.58 8.54
CA ALA A 315 -9.21 -1.70 7.70
C ALA A 315 -8.93 -1.20 6.28
N GLU A 316 -9.38 -1.96 5.29
CA GLU A 316 -9.41 -1.49 3.90
C GLU A 316 -10.41 -0.35 3.76
N LEU A 317 -9.97 0.80 3.24
CA LEU A 317 -10.85 1.90 2.89
C LEU A 317 -11.43 1.67 1.49
N ASP A 318 -10.55 1.45 0.52
CA ASP A 318 -10.98 1.17 -0.85
C ASP A 318 -9.89 0.56 -1.73
N CYS A 319 -10.31 0.00 -2.87
CA CYS A 319 -9.44 -0.46 -3.94
C CYS A 319 -9.82 0.22 -5.26
N ILE A 320 -8.88 1.00 -5.83
CA ILE A 320 -9.08 1.84 -7.01
C ILE A 320 -8.02 1.53 -8.06
N ARG A 321 -8.44 1.37 -9.32
CA ARG A 321 -7.53 1.14 -10.44
C ARG A 321 -7.01 2.46 -11.00
N PHE A 322 -5.69 2.64 -11.01
CA PHE A 322 -5.04 3.82 -11.57
C PHE A 322 -4.67 3.59 -13.06
N PRO A 323 -4.75 4.62 -13.90
CA PRO A 323 -4.45 4.49 -15.33
C PRO A 323 -2.94 4.41 -15.59
N LEU A 324 -2.55 3.62 -16.60
CA LEU A 324 -1.16 3.62 -17.11
C LEU A 324 -0.97 4.55 -18.31
N SER A 325 -2.07 5.08 -18.87
CA SER A 325 -2.04 5.94 -20.04
C SER A 325 -3.25 6.88 -20.07
N LEU A 326 -3.18 7.88 -20.94
CA LEU A 326 -4.25 8.87 -21.08
C LEU A 326 -5.54 8.25 -21.61
N ASP A 327 -5.48 7.27 -22.51
CA ASP A 327 -6.64 6.53 -23.01
C ASP A 327 -7.48 5.85 -21.89
N GLU A 328 -6.85 5.50 -20.77
CA GLU A 328 -7.50 4.94 -19.58
C GLU A 328 -7.98 6.01 -18.59
N LEU A 329 -7.44 7.23 -18.64
CA LEU A 329 -7.71 8.28 -17.65
C LEU A 329 -9.21 8.65 -17.49
N PRO A 330 -10.05 8.72 -18.54
CA PRO A 330 -11.49 8.95 -18.37
C PRO A 330 -12.17 7.90 -17.48
N GLN A 331 -11.63 6.68 -17.40
CA GLN A 331 -12.19 5.60 -16.58
C GLN A 331 -11.91 5.80 -15.09
N LEU A 332 -10.88 6.56 -14.73
CA LEU A 332 -10.59 6.91 -13.33
C LEU A 332 -11.55 7.98 -12.80
N VAL A 333 -11.97 8.93 -13.65
CA VAL A 333 -12.72 10.12 -13.22
C VAL A 333 -13.98 9.80 -12.39
N PRO A 334 -14.80 8.79 -12.74
CA PRO A 334 -15.95 8.40 -11.92
C PRO A 334 -15.59 7.88 -10.51
N TYR A 335 -14.35 7.42 -10.31
CA TYR A 335 -13.86 6.95 -9.01
C TYR A 335 -13.27 8.07 -8.14
N LEU A 336 -13.23 9.32 -8.60
CA LEU A 336 -12.73 10.43 -7.81
C LEU A 336 -13.57 10.73 -6.56
N ASP A 337 -14.88 10.44 -6.58
CA ASP A 337 -15.71 10.54 -5.38
C ASP A 337 -15.27 9.55 -4.29
N ARG A 338 -14.99 8.31 -4.68
CA ARG A 338 -14.44 7.29 -3.78
C ARG A 338 -13.05 7.65 -3.28
N LEU A 339 -12.18 8.11 -4.19
CA LEU A 339 -10.83 8.55 -3.82
C LEU A 339 -10.86 9.79 -2.91
N TYR A 340 -11.84 10.68 -3.07
CA TYR A 340 -12.06 11.81 -2.17
C TYR A 340 -12.27 11.32 -0.74
N HIS A 341 -13.18 10.37 -0.50
CA HIS A 341 -13.43 9.85 0.85
C HIS A 341 -12.20 9.18 1.46
N VAL A 342 -11.45 8.42 0.65
CA VAL A 342 -10.21 7.78 1.09
C VAL A 342 -9.17 8.83 1.54
N VAL A 343 -8.91 9.82 0.69
CA VAL A 343 -7.87 10.84 0.95
C VAL A 343 -8.29 11.75 2.09
N ASP A 344 -9.58 12.11 2.17
CA ASP A 344 -10.13 12.92 3.26
C ASP A 344 -9.97 12.23 4.63
N VAL A 345 -10.30 10.94 4.75
CA VAL A 345 -10.10 10.17 5.99
C VAL A 345 -8.63 10.08 6.36
N ILE A 346 -7.75 9.77 5.41
CA ILE A 346 -6.30 9.74 5.66
C ILE A 346 -5.82 11.11 6.14
N HIS A 347 -6.27 12.21 5.53
CA HIS A 347 -5.85 13.55 5.91
C HIS A 347 -6.35 13.90 7.33
N LYS A 348 -7.63 13.64 7.63
CA LYS A 348 -8.21 13.87 8.95
C LYS A 348 -7.48 13.08 10.03
N LEU A 349 -7.24 11.78 9.82
CA LEU A 349 -6.69 10.92 10.87
C LEU A 349 -5.16 10.93 10.98
N CYS A 350 -4.45 11.01 9.85
CA CYS A 350 -2.99 10.87 9.84
C CYS A 350 -2.25 12.21 9.78
N TYR A 351 -2.83 13.26 9.18
CA TYR A 351 -2.16 14.57 9.09
C TYR A 351 -2.56 15.46 10.26
N THR A 352 -3.85 15.49 10.62
CA THR A 352 -4.34 16.43 11.66
C THR A 352 -4.41 15.87 13.07
N SER A 353 -4.32 14.54 13.27
CA SER A 353 -4.49 13.95 14.60
C SER A 353 -3.23 14.11 15.47
N ASN A 354 -3.44 14.60 16.69
CA ASN A 354 -2.44 14.68 17.76
C ASN A 354 -2.07 13.28 18.28
N ALA A 355 -0.86 13.18 18.86
CA ALA A 355 -0.27 11.98 19.47
C ALA A 355 -1.21 11.26 20.46
N PHE A 356 -0.93 9.98 20.71
CA PHE A 356 -1.63 9.14 21.68
C PHE A 356 -1.69 9.85 23.05
N ARG A 357 -2.89 10.24 23.50
CA ARG A 357 -3.11 10.67 24.88
C ARG A 357 -3.41 9.42 25.69
N VAL A 358 -2.42 8.93 26.42
CA VAL A 358 -2.69 8.03 27.54
C VAL A 358 -3.47 8.86 28.55
N GLU A 359 -4.75 8.57 28.74
CA GLU A 359 -5.48 9.09 29.89
C GLU A 359 -4.83 8.47 31.14
N GLU A 360 -4.02 9.25 31.84
CA GLU A 360 -3.59 8.91 33.20
C GLU A 360 -4.85 8.89 34.08
N SER A 361 -5.40 7.71 34.29
CA SER A 361 -6.34 7.47 35.38
C SER A 361 -5.58 7.45 36.69
N PHE A 362 -5.79 8.48 37.51
CA PHE A 362 -5.31 8.61 38.89
C PHE A 362 -5.74 7.48 39.82
#